data_AF-A0A8T1Y4V3-F1
#
_entry.id   AF-A0A8T1Y4V3-F1
#
_cell.length_a   1.000
_cell.length_b   1.000
_cell.length_c   1.000
_cell.angle_alpha   90.00
_cell.angle_beta   90.00
_cell.angle_gamma   90.00
#
_symmetry.space_group_name_H-M   'P 1'
#
loop_
_entity.id
_entity.type
_entity.pdbx_description
1 polymer ?
#
loop_
_entity_poly.entity_id
_entity_poly.type
_entity_poly.pdbx_seq_one_letter_code
_entity_poly.pdbx_strand_id
1 'polypeptide(L)'
;MRRRPGIGGLQKAAAARDQYRLLGENVAKLRTDMMKEQLATFRSQLEEFARKHKNDIRKNPAFRAQFHEMCSNIGVDPLASNKGFWAELLGIGDFYYELGVQIIEVCMLTRSHNGGLISLQELCNHLRQRRKKDREAVTEDDCLRAISKLKVLGSGFEVITIGKKKLVRSVPTELNKDHNQILELAQGQGFVIVEEVQRRLSWTSGRVIDALETLLEEGLAMIDNGHKDGKCRYWFPCVSSVYSSIGSDT
;
A
#
# COMPACT_ATOMS: atom_id res chain seq x y z
N MET A 1 -19.63 65.41 11.03
CA MET A 1 -19.25 64.92 12.38
C MET A 1 -20.13 63.71 12.73
N ARG A 2 -19.61 62.48 12.68
CA ARG A 2 -20.37 61.28 13.10
C ARG A 2 -20.34 61.22 14.64
N ARG A 3 -21.50 61.41 15.29
CA ARG A 3 -21.62 61.32 16.76
C ARG A 3 -21.15 59.94 17.22
N ARG A 4 -20.21 59.90 18.16
CA ARG A 4 -19.70 58.65 18.74
C ARG A 4 -20.87 57.91 19.44
N PRO A 5 -20.96 56.57 19.33
CA PRO A 5 -22.03 55.82 20.00
C PRO A 5 -22.00 56.09 21.50
N GLY A 6 -23.15 56.38 22.10
CA GLY A 6 -23.28 56.48 23.56
C GLY A 6 -23.10 55.12 24.24
N ILE A 7 -22.75 55.11 25.52
CA ILE A 7 -22.46 53.90 26.32
C ILE A 7 -23.58 52.84 26.22
N GLY A 8 -24.85 53.26 26.22
CA GLY A 8 -25.98 52.34 26.02
C GLY A 8 -26.07 51.73 24.62
N GLY A 9 -25.58 52.40 23.59
CA GLY A 9 -25.46 51.86 22.23
C GLY A 9 -24.35 50.81 22.12
N LEU A 10 -23.24 51.01 22.82
CA LEU A 10 -22.15 50.03 22.92
C LEU A 10 -22.58 48.78 23.69
N GLN A 11 -23.34 48.93 24.79
CA GLN A 11 -23.91 47.80 25.53
C GLN A 11 -24.93 47.01 24.70
N LYS A 12 -25.82 47.69 23.97
CA LYS A 12 -26.76 47.01 23.05
C LYS A 12 -26.05 46.27 21.92
N ALA A 13 -25.00 46.86 21.35
CA ALA A 13 -24.19 46.23 20.31
C ALA A 13 -23.43 44.99 20.85
N ALA A 14 -22.88 45.08 22.07
CA ALA A 14 -22.23 43.95 22.73
C ALA A 14 -23.22 42.81 23.02
N ALA A 15 -24.40 43.13 23.58
CA ALA A 15 -25.45 42.14 23.85
C ALA A 15 -25.96 41.45 22.57
N ALA A 16 -26.16 42.21 21.48
CA ALA A 16 -26.54 41.64 20.20
C ALA A 16 -25.45 40.69 19.66
N ARG A 17 -24.17 41.08 19.76
CA ARG A 17 -23.04 40.22 19.35
C ARG A 17 -22.98 38.92 20.14
N ASP A 18 -23.21 38.97 21.45
CA ASP A 18 -23.24 37.77 22.29
C ASP A 18 -24.45 36.88 21.96
N GLN A 19 -25.62 37.45 21.66
CA GLN A 19 -26.77 36.67 21.18
C GLN A 19 -26.49 35.99 19.83
N TYR A 20 -25.88 36.68 18.87
CA TYR A 20 -25.49 36.07 17.59
C TYR A 20 -24.43 34.97 17.77
N ARG A 21 -23.49 35.15 18.71
CA ARG A 21 -22.50 34.13 19.06
C ARG A 21 -23.17 32.88 19.65
N LEU A 22 -24.06 33.03 20.63
CA LEU A 22 -24.80 31.93 21.23
C LEU A 22 -25.68 31.21 20.21
N LEU A 23 -26.33 31.94 19.31
CA LEU A 23 -27.09 31.35 18.21
C LEU A 23 -26.17 30.56 17.27
N GLY A 24 -25.01 31.10 16.93
CA GLY A 24 -24.00 30.41 16.12
C GLY A 24 -23.48 29.13 16.77
N GLU A 25 -23.18 29.17 18.06
CA GLU A 25 -22.78 28.01 18.86
C GLU A 25 -23.88 26.94 18.91
N ASN A 26 -25.14 27.35 19.11
CA ASN A 26 -26.29 26.44 19.10
C ASN A 26 -26.52 25.80 17.73
N VAL A 27 -26.43 26.58 16.63
CA VAL A 27 -26.55 26.05 15.27
C VAL A 27 -25.41 25.08 14.96
N ALA A 28 -24.18 25.39 15.38
CA ALA A 28 -23.04 24.49 15.23
C ALA A 28 -23.26 23.18 15.99
N LYS A 29 -23.73 23.27 17.24
CA LYS A 29 -24.06 22.10 18.07
C LYS A 29 -25.14 21.23 17.44
N LEU A 30 -26.25 21.83 16.99
CA LEU A 30 -27.32 21.11 16.30
C LEU A 30 -26.83 20.39 15.04
N ARG A 31 -25.97 21.04 14.24
CA ARG A 31 -25.34 20.40 13.08
C ARG A 31 -24.47 19.21 13.49
N THR A 32 -23.67 19.36 14.53
CA THR A 32 -22.82 18.26 15.01
C THR A 32 -23.63 17.09 15.56
N ASP A 33 -24.71 17.35 16.28
CA ASP A 33 -25.56 16.30 16.84
C ASP A 33 -26.33 15.57 15.73
N MET A 34 -26.85 16.31 14.74
CA MET A 34 -27.46 15.74 13.53
C MET A 34 -26.45 14.88 12.74
N MET A 35 -25.20 15.32 12.59
CA MET A 35 -24.16 14.51 11.93
C MET A 35 -23.83 13.23 12.70
N LYS A 36 -23.81 13.27 14.04
CA LYS A 36 -23.61 12.06 14.87
C LYS A 36 -24.73 11.05 14.68
N GLU A 37 -25.98 11.51 14.67
CA GLU A 37 -27.15 10.64 14.43
C GLU A 37 -27.12 10.01 13.03
N GLN A 38 -26.74 10.78 12.01
CA GLN A 38 -26.58 10.25 10.65
C GLN A 38 -25.45 9.23 10.57
N LEU A 39 -24.30 9.47 11.21
CA LEU A 39 -23.21 8.49 11.29
C LEU A 39 -23.62 7.21 12.01
N ALA A 40 -24.41 7.31 13.09
CA ALA A 40 -24.92 6.15 13.81
C ALA A 40 -25.88 5.32 12.95
N THR A 41 -26.83 5.98 12.29
CA THR A 41 -27.78 5.34 11.38
C THR A 41 -27.06 4.67 10.22
N PHE A 42 -26.10 5.37 9.62
CA PHE A 42 -25.30 4.84 8.52
C PHE A 42 -24.46 3.62 8.96
N ARG A 43 -23.83 3.69 10.14
CA ARG A 43 -23.07 2.55 10.69
C ARG A 43 -23.96 1.31 10.82
N SER A 44 -25.18 1.46 11.33
CA SER A 44 -26.15 0.36 11.45
C SER A 44 -26.56 -0.20 10.08
N GLN A 45 -26.77 0.65 9.09
CA GLN A 45 -27.11 0.22 7.73
C GLN A 45 -25.96 -0.49 7.04
N LEU A 46 -24.74 0.02 7.19
CA LEU A 46 -23.53 -0.58 6.65
C LEU A 46 -23.26 -1.94 7.31
N GLU A 47 -23.54 -2.06 8.61
CA GLU A 47 -23.51 -3.31 9.37
C GLU A 47 -24.47 -4.34 8.78
N GLU A 48 -25.73 -3.96 8.59
CA GLU A 48 -26.76 -4.84 8.04
C GLU A 48 -26.42 -5.27 6.60
N PHE A 49 -25.98 -4.31 5.79
CA PHE A 49 -25.52 -4.55 4.42
C PHE A 49 -24.40 -5.59 4.40
N ALA A 50 -23.37 -5.38 5.22
CA ALA A 50 -22.22 -6.25 5.23
C ALA A 50 -22.56 -7.64 5.80
N ARG A 51 -23.46 -7.74 6.78
CA ARG A 51 -23.96 -9.03 7.29
C ARG A 51 -24.73 -9.79 6.21
N LYS A 52 -25.59 -9.11 5.46
CA LYS A 52 -26.38 -9.69 4.37
C LYS A 52 -25.50 -10.17 3.21
N HIS A 53 -24.46 -9.41 2.90
CA HIS A 53 -23.58 -9.65 1.74
C HIS A 53 -22.21 -10.22 2.11
N LYS A 54 -22.04 -10.78 3.31
CA LYS A 54 -20.76 -11.31 3.83
C LYS A 54 -20.07 -12.26 2.86
N ASN A 55 -20.82 -13.22 2.32
CA ASN A 55 -20.27 -14.22 1.39
C ASN A 55 -19.90 -13.61 0.03
N ASP A 56 -20.67 -12.61 -0.42
CA ASP A 56 -20.40 -11.90 -1.68
C ASP A 56 -19.12 -11.08 -1.56
N ILE A 57 -18.94 -10.34 -0.44
CA ILE A 57 -17.73 -9.57 -0.14
C ILE A 57 -16.51 -10.52 -0.07
N ARG A 58 -16.69 -11.71 0.48
CA ARG A 58 -15.60 -12.69 0.59
C ARG A 58 -15.23 -13.31 -0.76
N LYS A 59 -16.21 -13.70 -1.58
CA LYS A 59 -15.98 -14.46 -2.82
C LYS A 59 -15.69 -13.59 -4.04
N ASN A 60 -16.27 -12.39 -4.12
CA ASN A 60 -16.15 -11.51 -5.29
C ASN A 60 -15.17 -10.37 -5.00
N PRO A 61 -13.97 -10.37 -5.61
CA PRO A 61 -12.98 -9.32 -5.35
C PRO A 61 -13.40 -7.92 -5.80
N ALA A 62 -14.17 -7.80 -6.87
CA ALA A 62 -14.66 -6.51 -7.35
C ALA A 62 -15.64 -5.90 -6.35
N PHE A 63 -16.55 -6.72 -5.83
CA PHE A 63 -17.49 -6.29 -4.80
C PHE A 63 -16.79 -5.99 -3.46
N ARG A 64 -15.77 -6.77 -3.10
CA ARG A 64 -14.90 -6.48 -1.94
C ARG A 64 -14.24 -5.12 -2.05
N ALA A 65 -13.67 -4.79 -3.21
CA ALA A 65 -13.02 -3.50 -3.44
C ALA A 65 -14.02 -2.33 -3.30
N GLN A 66 -15.21 -2.46 -3.89
CA GLN A 66 -16.28 -1.46 -3.76
C GLN A 66 -16.74 -1.27 -2.31
N PHE A 67 -16.88 -2.37 -1.56
CA PHE A 67 -17.21 -2.32 -0.13
C PHE A 67 -16.15 -1.55 0.67
N HIS A 68 -14.86 -1.81 0.40
CA HIS A 68 -13.77 -1.09 1.04
C HIS A 68 -13.73 0.40 0.67
N GLU A 69 -13.97 0.75 -0.60
CA GLU A 69 -14.05 2.13 -1.06
C GLU A 69 -15.17 2.89 -0.34
N MET A 70 -16.35 2.28 -0.23
CA MET A 70 -17.47 2.83 0.53
C MET A 70 -17.10 3.08 1.99
N CYS A 71 -16.42 2.13 2.65
CA CYS A 71 -15.95 2.33 4.03
C CYS A 71 -14.95 3.48 4.14
N SER A 72 -13.98 3.55 3.22
CA SER A 72 -12.92 4.57 3.20
C SER A 72 -13.47 5.98 3.00
N ASN A 73 -14.44 6.17 2.11
CA ASN A 73 -15.05 7.48 1.83
C ASN A 73 -15.72 8.10 3.07
N ILE A 74 -16.03 7.29 4.07
CA ILE A 74 -16.72 7.69 5.30
C ILE A 74 -15.73 7.79 6.47
N GLY A 75 -14.47 7.43 6.24
CA GLY A 75 -13.45 7.37 7.29
C GLY A 75 -13.58 6.15 8.20
N VAL A 76 -14.24 5.09 7.73
CA VAL A 76 -14.33 3.81 8.44
C VAL A 76 -13.32 2.83 7.83
N ASP A 77 -12.43 2.30 8.65
CA ASP A 77 -11.53 1.22 8.24
C ASP A 77 -12.04 -0.13 8.75
N PRO A 78 -12.57 -1.00 7.86
CA PRO A 78 -13.11 -2.30 8.25
C PRO A 78 -12.03 -3.27 8.76
N LEU A 79 -10.75 -2.91 8.64
CA LEU A 79 -9.59 -3.71 9.03
C LEU A 79 -8.81 -3.11 10.21
N ALA A 80 -9.31 -2.08 10.89
CA ALA A 80 -8.55 -1.39 11.94
C ALA A 80 -8.53 -2.09 13.31
N SER A 81 -9.47 -2.99 13.61
CA SER A 81 -9.54 -3.60 14.96
C SER A 81 -10.15 -5.00 14.96
N ASN A 82 -9.50 -5.92 15.69
CA ASN A 82 -10.01 -7.26 15.99
C ASN A 82 -11.13 -7.27 17.03
N LYS A 83 -11.22 -6.20 17.84
CA LYS A 83 -12.39 -5.89 18.67
C LYS A 83 -13.33 -4.91 17.96
N GLY A 84 -13.02 -4.61 16.71
CA GLY A 84 -13.83 -3.77 15.85
C GLY A 84 -15.02 -4.57 15.41
N PHE A 85 -16.17 -3.92 15.49
CA PHE A 85 -17.45 -4.40 15.00
C PHE A 85 -17.36 -5.17 13.64
N TRP A 86 -16.51 -4.69 12.72
CA TRP A 86 -16.31 -5.25 11.38
C TRP A 86 -15.54 -6.57 11.34
N ALA A 87 -14.54 -6.77 12.19
CA ALA A 87 -13.74 -7.99 12.20
C ALA A 87 -14.56 -9.18 12.71
N GLU A 88 -15.28 -9.00 13.82
CA GLU A 88 -16.11 -10.02 14.44
C GLU A 88 -17.36 -10.36 13.61
N LEU A 89 -18.02 -9.36 13.01
CA LEU A 89 -19.23 -9.60 12.22
C LEU A 89 -18.92 -10.23 10.84
N LEU A 90 -17.90 -9.73 10.14
CA LEU A 90 -17.71 -10.03 8.73
C LEU A 90 -16.63 -11.07 8.45
N GLY A 91 -15.71 -11.33 9.39
CA GLY A 91 -14.54 -12.21 9.13
C GLY A 91 -13.63 -11.68 8.00
N ILE A 92 -13.83 -10.43 7.58
CA ILE A 92 -12.99 -9.77 6.57
C ILE A 92 -11.60 -9.53 7.14
N GLY A 93 -11.51 -9.18 8.44
CA GLY A 93 -10.23 -9.10 9.15
C GLY A 93 -9.43 -10.40 9.02
N ASP A 94 -10.05 -11.53 9.34
CA ASP A 94 -9.42 -12.86 9.27
C ASP A 94 -8.86 -13.17 7.88
N PHE A 95 -9.59 -12.84 6.81
CA PHE A 95 -9.11 -12.99 5.43
C PHE A 95 -7.82 -12.20 5.19
N TYR A 96 -7.75 -10.93 5.62
CA TYR A 96 -6.57 -10.09 5.43
C TYR A 96 -5.41 -10.47 6.35
N TYR A 97 -5.67 -10.98 7.55
CA TYR A 97 -4.62 -11.51 8.43
C TYR A 97 -4.03 -12.80 7.87
N GLU A 98 -4.87 -13.72 7.40
CA GLU A 98 -4.42 -14.94 6.72
C GLU A 98 -3.61 -14.59 5.47
N LEU A 99 -4.09 -13.63 4.67
CA LEU A 99 -3.35 -13.15 3.51
C LEU A 99 -2.01 -12.49 3.91
N GLY A 100 -1.98 -11.74 5.00
CA GLY A 100 -0.76 -11.15 5.55
C GLY A 100 0.28 -12.21 5.92
N VAL A 101 -0.14 -13.28 6.59
CA VAL A 101 0.73 -14.43 6.92
C VAL A 101 1.25 -15.10 5.65
N GLN A 102 0.39 -15.34 4.66
CA GLN A 102 0.80 -15.92 3.37
C GLN A 102 1.82 -15.03 2.63
N ILE A 103 1.66 -13.70 2.69
CA ILE A 103 2.63 -12.75 2.13
C ILE A 103 3.98 -12.86 2.83
N ILE A 104 4.00 -12.91 4.17
CA ILE A 104 5.22 -13.09 4.96
C ILE A 104 5.92 -14.39 4.56
N GLU A 105 5.19 -15.50 4.46
CA GLU A 105 5.75 -16.79 4.07
C GLU A 105 6.37 -16.76 2.67
N VAL A 106 5.70 -16.15 1.68
CA VAL A 106 6.24 -16.01 0.31
C VAL A 106 7.51 -15.16 0.34
N CYS A 107 7.52 -14.04 1.06
CA CYS A 107 8.70 -13.20 1.21
C CYS A 107 9.86 -13.94 1.87
N MET A 108 9.61 -14.73 2.93
CA MET A 108 10.64 -15.57 3.56
C MET A 108 11.19 -16.63 2.61
N LEU A 109 10.32 -17.27 1.83
CA LEU A 109 10.70 -18.37 0.91
C LEU A 109 11.45 -17.89 -0.33
N THR A 110 11.21 -16.65 -0.77
CA THR A 110 11.89 -16.06 -1.93
C THR A 110 13.13 -15.24 -1.55
N ARG A 111 13.33 -14.93 -0.26
CA ARG A 111 14.39 -14.06 0.24
C ARG A 111 15.80 -14.45 -0.21
N SER A 112 16.13 -15.74 -0.20
CA SER A 112 17.45 -16.20 -0.62
C SER A 112 17.74 -15.96 -2.10
N HIS A 113 16.69 -15.78 -2.90
CA HIS A 113 16.80 -15.53 -4.33
C HIS A 113 16.75 -14.05 -4.68
N ASN A 114 15.95 -13.24 -3.97
CA ASN A 114 15.66 -11.85 -4.35
C ASN A 114 16.09 -10.79 -3.32
N GLY A 115 16.82 -11.19 -2.27
CA GLY A 115 17.31 -10.28 -1.22
C GLY A 115 16.22 -9.64 -0.35
N GLY A 116 14.96 -10.07 -0.49
CA GLY A 116 13.83 -9.50 0.25
C GLY A 116 13.07 -8.43 -0.52
N LEU A 117 13.32 -8.25 -1.81
CA LEU A 117 12.57 -7.38 -2.71
C LEU A 117 11.87 -8.20 -3.79
N ILE A 118 10.54 -8.12 -3.87
CA ILE A 118 9.73 -8.91 -4.82
C ILE A 118 8.73 -8.01 -5.54
N SER A 119 8.46 -8.25 -6.83
CA SER A 119 7.41 -7.49 -7.51
C SER A 119 6.02 -7.86 -6.98
N LEU A 120 5.09 -6.90 -6.91
CA LEU A 120 3.73 -7.17 -6.45
C LEU A 120 3.03 -8.22 -7.34
N GLN A 121 3.33 -8.21 -8.64
CA GLN A 121 2.82 -9.19 -9.60
C GLN A 121 3.31 -10.61 -9.28
N GLU A 122 4.60 -10.78 -9.03
CA GLU A 122 5.21 -12.07 -8.69
C GLU A 122 4.71 -12.58 -7.32
N LEU A 123 4.60 -11.71 -6.33
CA LEU A 123 3.97 -12.02 -5.05
C LEU A 123 2.54 -12.53 -5.26
N CYS A 124 1.74 -11.85 -6.07
CA CYS A 124 0.38 -12.30 -6.41
C CYS A 124 0.38 -13.66 -7.11
N ASN A 125 1.34 -13.93 -7.99
CA ASN A 125 1.46 -15.22 -8.67
C ASN A 125 1.78 -16.35 -7.68
N HIS A 126 2.72 -16.15 -6.76
CA HIS A 126 3.00 -17.13 -5.71
C HIS A 126 1.80 -17.39 -4.80
N LEU A 127 1.07 -16.34 -4.41
CA LEU A 127 -0.13 -16.47 -3.58
C LEU A 127 -1.23 -17.26 -4.31
N ARG A 128 -1.42 -16.99 -5.61
CA ARG A 128 -2.38 -17.73 -6.45
C ARG A 128 -2.01 -19.20 -6.60
N GLN A 129 -0.73 -19.51 -6.79
CA GLN A 129 -0.24 -20.89 -6.91
C GLN A 129 -0.44 -21.70 -5.62
N ARG A 130 -0.28 -21.06 -4.45
CA ARG A 130 -0.48 -21.71 -3.14
C ARG A 130 -1.95 -21.88 -2.76
N ARG A 131 -2.83 -21.05 -3.30
CA ARG A 131 -4.26 -21.14 -3.02
C ARG A 131 -4.90 -22.25 -3.84
N LYS A 132 -5.60 -23.16 -3.15
CA LYS A 132 -6.45 -24.18 -3.79
C LYS A 132 -7.56 -23.49 -4.60
N LYS A 133 -8.04 -24.14 -5.66
CA LYS A 133 -9.10 -23.61 -6.56
C LYS A 133 -10.37 -23.16 -5.82
N ASP A 134 -10.67 -23.72 -4.66
CA ASP A 134 -11.87 -23.40 -3.86
C ASP A 134 -11.70 -22.22 -2.89
N ARG A 135 -10.50 -21.64 -2.78
CA ARG A 135 -10.26 -20.46 -1.94
C ARG A 135 -10.60 -19.17 -2.66
N GLU A 136 -10.82 -18.11 -1.88
CA GLU A 136 -11.19 -16.79 -2.39
C GLU A 136 -10.09 -16.25 -3.31
N ALA A 137 -10.51 -15.65 -4.43
CA ALA A 137 -9.59 -14.97 -5.33
C ALA A 137 -8.96 -13.76 -4.63
N VAL A 138 -7.65 -13.57 -4.86
CA VAL A 138 -6.84 -12.48 -4.31
C VAL A 138 -6.41 -11.55 -5.44
N THR A 139 -6.58 -10.25 -5.22
CA THR A 139 -6.18 -9.18 -6.13
C THR A 139 -4.96 -8.44 -5.60
N GLU A 140 -4.36 -7.59 -6.45
CA GLU A 140 -3.29 -6.70 -6.02
C GLU A 140 -3.74 -5.72 -4.92
N ASP A 141 -4.97 -5.20 -5.02
CA ASP A 141 -5.55 -4.33 -3.99
C ASP A 141 -5.62 -5.04 -2.64
N ASP A 142 -6.00 -6.34 -2.64
CA ASP A 142 -6.02 -7.12 -1.41
C ASP A 142 -4.63 -7.26 -0.78
N CYS A 143 -3.61 -7.49 -1.61
CA CYS A 143 -2.22 -7.59 -1.16
C CYS A 143 -1.74 -6.25 -0.58
N LEU A 144 -2.03 -5.13 -1.24
CA LEU A 144 -1.68 -3.80 -0.75
C LEU A 144 -2.32 -3.51 0.61
N ARG A 145 -3.60 -3.84 0.77
CA ARG A 145 -4.31 -3.72 2.05
C ARG A 145 -3.69 -4.60 3.12
N ALA A 146 -3.44 -5.87 2.84
CA ALA A 146 -2.77 -6.77 3.79
C ALA A 146 -1.39 -6.23 4.21
N ILE A 147 -0.55 -5.81 3.27
CA ILE A 147 0.79 -5.25 3.56
C ILE A 147 0.69 -3.98 4.39
N SER A 148 -0.29 -3.09 4.12
CA SER A 148 -0.50 -1.90 4.93
C SER A 148 -0.77 -2.23 6.40
N LYS A 149 -1.39 -3.38 6.68
CA LYS A 149 -1.66 -3.86 8.03
C LYS A 149 -0.43 -4.50 8.67
N LEU A 150 0.49 -5.08 7.90
CA LEU A 150 1.75 -5.60 8.42
C LEU A 150 2.67 -4.50 8.98
N LYS A 151 2.47 -3.23 8.61
CA LYS A 151 3.24 -2.10 9.15
C LYS A 151 3.18 -1.96 10.67
N VAL A 152 2.13 -2.48 11.32
CA VAL A 152 2.04 -2.47 12.80
C VAL A 152 3.08 -3.36 13.47
N LEU A 153 3.67 -4.31 12.73
CA LEU A 153 4.75 -5.18 13.20
C LEU A 153 6.13 -4.51 13.13
N GLY A 154 6.22 -3.30 12.57
CA GLY A 154 7.45 -2.55 12.38
C GLY A 154 7.72 -2.20 10.91
N SER A 155 8.94 -1.75 10.62
CA SER A 155 9.37 -1.30 9.29
C SER A 155 9.75 -2.42 8.31
N GLY A 156 9.46 -3.68 8.64
CA GLY A 156 9.89 -4.84 7.86
C GLY A 156 9.16 -5.00 6.52
N PHE A 157 7.91 -4.55 6.40
CA PHE A 157 7.10 -4.72 5.20
C PHE A 157 6.63 -3.38 4.63
N GLU A 158 7.04 -3.09 3.41
CA GLU A 158 6.68 -1.86 2.73
C GLU A 158 6.48 -2.08 1.23
N VAL A 159 5.55 -1.33 0.64
CA VAL A 159 5.40 -1.24 -0.81
C VAL A 159 6.12 0.00 -1.29
N ILE A 160 7.12 -0.17 -2.14
CA ILE A 160 7.84 0.91 -2.81
C ILE A 160 7.51 0.90 -4.31
N THR A 161 7.49 2.07 -4.91
CA THR A 161 7.30 2.21 -6.37
C THR A 161 8.63 2.59 -6.98
N ILE A 162 9.14 1.74 -7.88
CA ILE A 162 10.34 2.01 -8.68
C ILE A 162 9.89 2.02 -10.13
N GLY A 163 10.13 3.10 -10.85
CA GLY A 163 9.65 3.27 -12.23
C GLY A 163 8.16 2.95 -12.38
N LYS A 164 7.84 1.91 -13.15
CA LYS A 164 6.45 1.48 -13.42
C LYS A 164 5.98 0.31 -12.55
N LYS A 165 6.86 -0.26 -11.72
CA LYS A 165 6.56 -1.46 -10.91
C LYS A 165 6.40 -1.11 -9.43
N LYS A 166 5.41 -1.74 -8.80
CA LYS A 166 5.29 -1.79 -7.33
C LYS A 166 6.08 -3.00 -6.83
N LEU A 167 7.00 -2.77 -5.91
CA LEU A 167 7.79 -3.79 -5.26
C LEU A 167 7.44 -3.85 -3.78
N VAL A 168 7.49 -5.05 -3.22
CA VAL A 168 7.31 -5.31 -1.80
C VAL A 168 8.67 -5.58 -1.19
N ARG A 169 9.09 -4.71 -0.27
CA ARG A 169 10.28 -4.86 0.56
C ARG A 169 9.89 -5.57 1.84
N SER A 170 10.56 -6.67 2.14
CA SER A 170 10.32 -7.53 3.32
C SER A 170 11.49 -7.56 4.30
N VAL A 171 12.60 -6.88 3.97
CA VAL A 171 13.81 -6.75 4.78
C VAL A 171 14.16 -5.26 4.86
N PRO A 172 14.61 -4.75 6.02
CA PRO A 172 15.12 -3.39 6.13
C PRO A 172 16.41 -3.22 5.31
N THR A 173 16.27 -2.77 4.07
CA THR A 173 17.39 -2.45 3.17
C THR A 173 17.29 -1.00 2.75
N GLU A 174 18.38 -0.24 2.85
CA GLU A 174 18.42 1.17 2.49
C GLU A 174 18.64 1.35 0.97
N LEU A 175 17.55 1.63 0.26
CA LEU A 175 17.61 1.96 -1.16
C LEU A 175 17.67 3.49 -1.32
N ASN A 176 18.84 3.99 -1.71
CA ASN A 176 19.02 5.38 -2.07
C ASN A 176 18.51 5.68 -3.50
N LYS A 177 18.63 6.92 -3.94
CA LYS A 177 18.21 7.34 -5.29
C LYS A 177 18.93 6.56 -6.38
N ASP A 178 20.20 6.24 -6.17
CA ASP A 178 21.04 5.62 -7.19
C ASP A 178 20.62 4.17 -7.43
N HIS A 179 20.40 3.42 -6.33
CA HIS A 179 19.85 2.07 -6.36
C HIS A 179 18.50 2.04 -7.08
N ASN A 180 17.61 3.00 -6.79
CA ASN A 180 16.30 3.09 -7.45
C ASN A 180 16.42 3.35 -8.96
N GLN A 181 17.37 4.20 -9.40
CA GLN A 181 17.58 4.45 -10.82
C GLN A 181 18.15 3.24 -11.56
N ILE A 182 19.05 2.47 -10.93
CA ILE A 182 19.55 1.21 -11.50
C ILE A 182 18.41 0.18 -11.62
N LEU A 183 17.64 -0.01 -10.56
CA LEU A 183 16.49 -0.93 -10.55
C LEU A 183 15.42 -0.51 -11.56
N GLU A 184 15.20 0.79 -11.77
CA GLU A 184 14.31 1.32 -12.81
C GLU A 184 14.81 0.98 -14.22
N LEU A 185 16.11 1.18 -14.49
CA LEU A 185 16.71 0.81 -15.77
C LEU A 185 16.62 -0.69 -16.05
N ALA A 186 16.82 -1.52 -15.01
CA ALA A 186 16.75 -2.96 -15.11
C ALA A 186 15.35 -3.48 -15.48
N GLN A 187 14.27 -2.70 -15.32
CA GLN A 187 12.91 -3.16 -15.64
C GLN A 187 12.69 -3.55 -17.10
N GLY A 188 13.53 -3.04 -18.02
CA GLY A 188 13.43 -3.36 -19.43
C GLY A 188 13.83 -4.79 -19.78
N GLN A 189 14.88 -5.31 -19.14
CA GLN A 189 15.51 -6.59 -19.53
C GLN A 189 15.83 -7.53 -18.35
N GLY A 190 15.61 -7.09 -17.11
CA GLY A 190 15.92 -7.83 -15.88
C GLY A 190 17.36 -7.69 -15.39
N PHE A 191 18.24 -7.03 -16.16
CA PHE A 191 19.64 -6.81 -15.80
C PHE A 191 20.14 -5.44 -16.28
N VAL A 192 21.31 -5.02 -15.81
CA VAL A 192 22.06 -3.89 -16.37
C VAL A 192 23.51 -4.27 -16.66
N ILE A 193 24.17 -3.47 -17.48
CA ILE A 193 25.61 -3.52 -17.75
C ILE A 193 26.19 -2.14 -17.39
N VAL A 194 27.40 -2.10 -16.83
CA VAL A 194 28.04 -0.86 -16.37
C VAL A 194 28.04 0.23 -17.44
N GLU A 195 28.46 -0.08 -18.67
CA GLU A 195 28.54 0.91 -19.75
C GLU A 195 27.16 1.46 -20.15
N GLU A 196 26.09 0.65 -19.99
CA GLU A 196 24.72 1.10 -20.24
C GLU A 196 24.27 2.10 -19.18
N VAL A 197 24.53 1.81 -17.90
CA VAL A 197 24.16 2.71 -16.79
C VAL A 197 24.92 4.03 -16.91
N GLN A 198 26.23 3.97 -17.18
CA GLN A 198 27.04 5.17 -17.40
C GLN A 198 26.48 6.03 -18.53
N ARG A 199 26.15 5.44 -19.67
CA ARG A 199 25.63 6.17 -20.84
C ARG A 199 24.23 6.73 -20.60
N ARG A 200 23.32 5.96 -19.99
CA ARG A 200 21.92 6.40 -19.80
C ARG A 200 21.76 7.39 -18.66
N LEU A 201 22.53 7.26 -17.58
CA LEU A 201 22.44 8.15 -16.41
C LEU A 201 23.52 9.24 -16.40
N SER A 202 24.46 9.22 -17.36
CA SER A 202 25.62 10.11 -17.39
C SER A 202 26.45 10.04 -16.10
N TRP A 203 26.68 8.82 -15.59
CA TRP A 203 27.44 8.57 -14.36
C TRP A 203 28.88 8.16 -14.62
N THR A 204 29.75 8.44 -13.65
CA THR A 204 31.12 7.94 -13.63
C THR A 204 31.14 6.42 -13.36
N SER A 205 32.18 5.73 -13.83
CA SER A 205 32.31 4.28 -13.63
C SER A 205 32.31 3.90 -12.15
N GLY A 206 33.09 4.62 -11.32
CA GLY A 206 33.16 4.38 -9.87
C GLY A 206 31.79 4.43 -9.20
N ARG A 207 30.98 5.47 -9.48
CA ARG A 207 29.63 5.59 -8.92
C ARG A 207 28.72 4.43 -9.28
N VAL A 208 28.80 3.94 -10.53
CA VAL A 208 28.00 2.80 -10.98
C VAL A 208 28.45 1.52 -10.27
N ILE A 209 29.76 1.30 -10.17
CA ILE A 209 30.34 0.14 -9.50
C ILE A 209 29.97 0.13 -8.03
N ASP A 210 30.18 1.23 -7.30
CA ASP A 210 29.85 1.34 -5.86
C ASP A 210 28.36 1.01 -5.59
N ALA A 211 27.46 1.53 -6.42
CA ALA A 211 26.03 1.27 -6.30
C ALA A 211 25.66 -0.19 -6.63
N LEU A 212 26.33 -0.81 -7.61
CA LEU A 212 26.12 -2.21 -7.97
C LEU A 212 26.70 -3.17 -6.93
N GLU A 213 27.88 -2.86 -6.37
CA GLU A 213 28.49 -3.62 -5.28
C GLU A 213 27.60 -3.60 -4.04
N THR A 214 27.05 -2.44 -3.67
CA THR A 214 26.08 -2.34 -2.57
C THR A 214 24.85 -3.23 -2.82
N LEU A 215 24.32 -3.23 -4.06
CA LEU A 215 23.17 -4.08 -4.43
C LEU A 215 23.51 -5.58 -4.43
N LEU A 216 24.76 -5.96 -4.71
CA LEU A 216 25.24 -7.33 -4.59
C LEU A 216 25.40 -7.76 -3.13
N GLU A 217 25.98 -6.90 -2.29
CA GLU A 217 26.17 -7.14 -0.85
C GLU A 217 24.83 -7.33 -0.12
N GLU A 218 23.82 -6.54 -0.49
CA GLU A 218 22.44 -6.67 0.00
C GLU A 218 21.70 -7.89 -0.58
N GLY A 219 22.29 -8.62 -1.53
CA GLY A 219 21.70 -9.79 -2.18
C GLY A 219 20.53 -9.46 -3.12
N LEU A 220 20.40 -8.20 -3.54
CA LEU A 220 19.37 -7.73 -4.47
C LEU A 220 19.75 -7.93 -5.94
N ALA A 221 21.03 -8.15 -6.20
CA ALA A 221 21.59 -8.39 -7.53
C ALA A 221 22.35 -9.72 -7.59
N MET A 222 22.49 -10.28 -8.79
CA MET A 222 23.36 -11.41 -9.10
C MET A 222 24.26 -11.05 -10.27
N ILE A 223 25.52 -11.48 -10.23
CA ILE A 223 26.49 -11.23 -11.30
C ILE A 223 26.56 -12.39 -12.29
N ASP A 224 26.58 -12.06 -13.58
CA ASP A 224 26.76 -13.01 -14.69
C ASP A 224 27.91 -12.54 -15.59
N ASN A 225 29.02 -13.27 -15.51
CA ASN A 225 30.22 -13.07 -16.32
C ASN A 225 30.31 -14.06 -17.50
N GLY A 226 29.34 -14.95 -17.66
CA GLY A 226 29.39 -16.08 -18.60
C GLY A 226 28.73 -15.81 -19.96
N HIS A 227 28.21 -14.60 -20.18
CA HIS A 227 27.49 -14.30 -21.41
C HIS A 227 28.43 -14.25 -22.65
N LYS A 228 27.90 -14.66 -23.81
CA LYS A 228 28.65 -14.87 -25.07
C LYS A 228 29.38 -13.64 -25.62
N ASP A 229 28.97 -12.44 -25.23
CA ASP A 229 29.57 -11.17 -25.65
C ASP A 229 30.70 -10.69 -24.72
N GLY A 230 31.02 -11.47 -23.67
CA GLY A 230 32.06 -11.15 -22.70
C GLY A 230 31.70 -10.00 -21.74
N LYS A 231 30.46 -9.51 -21.76
CA LYS A 231 30.03 -8.40 -20.90
C LYS A 231 29.42 -8.90 -19.59
N CYS A 232 29.90 -8.35 -18.49
CA CYS A 232 29.37 -8.59 -17.15
C CYS A 232 27.95 -8.00 -17.01
N ARG A 233 26.98 -8.83 -16.61
CA ARG A 233 25.60 -8.43 -16.36
C ARG A 233 25.26 -8.53 -14.89
N TYR A 234 24.53 -7.53 -14.39
CA TYR A 234 23.99 -7.51 -13.04
C TYR A 234 22.49 -7.73 -13.13
N TRP A 235 22.04 -8.92 -12.73
CA TRP A 235 20.67 -9.38 -12.79
C TRP A 235 19.90 -9.06 -11.51
N PHE A 236 18.64 -8.62 -11.66
CA PHE A 236 17.79 -8.21 -10.55
C PHE A 236 16.50 -9.04 -10.53
N PRO A 237 16.40 -10.07 -9.68
CA PRO A 237 15.22 -10.93 -9.57
C PRO A 237 13.92 -10.14 -9.38
N CYS A 238 13.95 -9.10 -8.55
CA CYS A 238 12.78 -8.29 -8.21
C CYS A 238 12.10 -7.57 -9.39
N VAL A 239 12.81 -7.38 -10.50
CA VAL A 239 12.27 -6.74 -11.72
C VAL A 239 12.31 -7.65 -12.93
N SER A 240 13.04 -8.77 -12.87
CA SER A 240 13.16 -9.74 -13.94
C SER A 240 11.92 -10.63 -14.01
N SER A 241 11.39 -10.81 -15.22
CA SER A 241 10.15 -11.58 -15.44
C SER A 241 10.42 -13.08 -15.56
N VAL A 242 11.46 -13.61 -14.89
CA VAL A 242 12.02 -14.96 -15.11
C VAL A 242 10.97 -16.08 -15.00
N TYR A 243 9.90 -15.87 -14.25
CA TYR A 243 8.82 -16.85 -14.07
C TYR A 243 7.73 -16.84 -15.15
N SER A 244 7.85 -16.01 -16.20
CA SER A 244 6.86 -16.00 -17.30
C SER A 244 7.09 -17.12 -18.32
N SER A 245 8.30 -17.68 -18.38
CA SER A 245 8.75 -18.56 -19.47
C SER A 245 8.97 -20.03 -19.10
N ILE A 246 8.80 -20.42 -17.83
CA ILE A 246 8.99 -21.82 -17.40
C ILE A 246 7.75 -22.70 -17.70
N GLY A 247 6.67 -22.11 -18.21
CA GLY A 247 5.42 -22.83 -18.53
C GLY A 247 5.24 -23.27 -19.99
N SER A 248 6.23 -23.10 -20.87
CA SER A 248 6.08 -23.38 -22.31
C SER A 248 6.99 -24.47 -22.86
N ASP A 249 7.67 -25.26 -22.01
CA ASP A 249 8.42 -26.45 -22.43
C ASP A 249 8.14 -27.62 -21.48
N THR A 250 6.95 -28.22 -21.63
CA THR A 250 6.67 -29.67 -21.49
C THR A 250 5.40 -30.01 -22.23
#